data_AF-A0A9D6RIU5-F1
#
_entry.id   AF-A0A9D6RIU5-F1
#
_cell.length_a   1.000
_cell.length_b   1.000
_cell.length_c   1.000
_cell.angle_alpha   90.00
_cell.angle_beta   90.00
_cell.angle_gamma   90.00
#
_symmetry.space_group_name_H-M   'P 1'
#
loop_
_entity.id
_entity.type
_entity.pdbx_description
1 polymer ?
#
loop_
_entity_poly.entity_id
_entity_poly.type
_entity_poly.pdbx_seq_one_letter_code
_entity_poly.pdbx_strand_id
1 'polypeptide(L)'
;MNRARPSQRPRGEREAFSLIEMVGVLAVISVLVAVVGPNFIRKIVDNVSIKEGKSLETLAQGLRQSLRNTQTIPGGVTWSASVATATGLNPAEVLYADPNNPATSQRIMVIDPRFSPSTGADPVFTPTSAGALAPTNARVMLVSSTKRGLALPIAGGKAANTAANCALFDNVWNWTLNPFTKLPPTGWPAAWDGQGEHLHVQRVNLADEFYRVTVSNSNFPTNIPFGKFNLASTYPFDVTNAVDSYYVRGTTIRLYRHDTPYVSVPVNPDELCISHTLKSDVNFIYDGNPPRWRIP
;
A
#
# COMPACT_ATOMS: atom_id res chain seq x y z
N MET A 1 94.23 35.11 25.03
CA MET A 1 93.15 35.09 26.03
C MET A 1 91.85 35.51 25.34
N ASN A 2 90.72 34.90 25.70
CA ASN A 2 89.35 35.04 25.20
C ASN A 2 88.88 34.22 23.97
N ARG A 3 88.15 33.16 24.33
CA ARG A 3 87.40 32.19 23.53
C ARG A 3 86.12 32.81 22.95
N ALA A 4 85.87 32.57 21.67
CA ALA A 4 84.52 32.66 21.10
C ALA A 4 83.69 31.44 21.54
N ARG A 5 82.48 31.66 22.08
CA ARG A 5 81.49 30.60 22.32
C ARG A 5 80.63 30.42 21.06
N PRO A 6 80.44 29.20 20.55
CA PRO A 6 79.41 28.95 19.54
C PRO A 6 78.04 28.82 20.20
N SER A 7 77.06 29.50 19.60
CA SER A 7 75.63 29.42 19.89
C SER A 7 75.07 28.04 19.55
N GLN A 8 74.57 27.30 20.55
CA GLN A 8 73.74 26.11 20.32
C GLN A 8 72.33 26.55 19.91
N ARG A 9 71.89 26.14 18.71
CA ARG A 9 70.48 26.13 18.32
C ARG A 9 69.83 24.83 18.83
N PRO A 10 68.59 24.83 19.34
CA PRO A 10 67.88 23.59 19.59
C PRO A 10 67.52 22.96 18.24
N ARG A 11 68.06 21.78 17.96
CA ARG A 11 67.49 20.89 16.94
C ARG A 11 66.21 20.34 17.54
N GLY A 12 65.07 20.68 16.94
CA GLY A 12 63.84 19.95 17.19
C GLY A 12 64.07 18.49 16.87
N GLU A 13 63.93 17.64 17.88
CA GLU A 13 63.89 16.20 17.73
C GLU A 13 62.69 15.89 16.83
N ARG A 14 62.97 15.56 15.56
CA ARG A 14 62.00 14.87 14.72
C ARG A 14 61.91 13.47 15.29
N GLU A 15 60.93 13.23 16.15
CA GLU A 15 60.51 11.90 16.55
C GLU A 15 60.11 11.13 15.28
N ALA A 16 61.05 10.33 14.77
CA ALA A 16 60.78 9.41 13.68
C ALA A 16 60.07 8.20 14.29
N PHE A 17 58.74 8.13 14.11
CA PHE A 17 57.96 6.94 14.47
C PHE A 17 58.59 5.70 13.82
N SER A 18 58.87 4.69 14.64
CA SER A 18 59.50 3.46 14.17
C SER A 18 58.50 2.61 13.39
N LEU A 19 58.97 1.94 12.33
CA LEU A 19 58.16 1.04 11.50
C LEU A 19 57.49 -0.06 12.35
N ILE A 20 58.16 -0.49 13.43
CA ILE A 20 57.61 -1.50 14.35
C ILE A 20 56.41 -0.97 15.16
N GLU A 21 56.38 0.33 15.46
CA GLU A 21 55.31 0.98 16.21
C GLU A 21 54.06 1.14 15.33
N MET A 22 54.25 1.47 14.05
CA MET A 22 53.18 1.45 13.04
C MET A 22 52.58 0.05 12.84
N VAL A 23 53.42 -1.00 12.78
CA VAL A 23 52.94 -2.39 12.69
C VAL A 23 52.17 -2.80 13.95
N GLY A 24 52.65 -2.40 15.14
CA GLY A 24 51.96 -2.64 16.41
C GLY A 24 50.58 -1.96 16.47
N VAL A 25 50.50 -0.69 16.08
CA VAL A 25 49.22 0.05 16.04
C VAL A 25 48.23 -0.58 15.05
N LEU A 26 48.69 -0.97 13.86
CA LEU A 26 47.84 -1.63 12.86
C LEU A 26 47.33 -3.00 13.34
N ALA A 27 48.14 -3.76 14.07
CA ALA A 27 47.74 -5.04 14.64
C ALA A 27 46.64 -4.86 15.69
N VAL A 28 46.79 -3.87 16.59
CA VAL A 28 45.77 -3.56 17.61
C VAL A 28 44.46 -3.09 16.95
N ILE A 29 44.53 -2.22 15.93
CA ILE A 29 43.34 -1.76 15.19
C ILE A 29 42.66 -2.94 14.48
N SER A 30 43.42 -3.87 13.91
CA SER A 30 42.87 -5.04 13.21
C SER A 30 42.11 -5.97 14.15
N VAL A 31 42.64 -6.22 15.36
CA VAL A 31 41.95 -7.01 16.39
C VAL A 31 40.67 -6.30 16.84
N LEU A 32 40.72 -4.99 17.08
CA LEU A 32 39.54 -4.21 17.45
C LEU A 32 38.47 -4.23 16.36
N VAL A 33 38.85 -4.06 15.09
CA VAL A 33 37.93 -4.13 13.95
C VAL A 33 37.34 -5.53 13.80
N ALA A 34 38.12 -6.59 14.01
CA ALA A 34 37.62 -7.97 13.94
C ALA A 34 36.57 -8.27 15.02
N VAL A 35 36.74 -7.71 16.23
CA VAL A 35 35.80 -7.91 17.34
C VAL A 35 34.54 -7.04 17.20
N VAL A 36 34.66 -5.80 16.74
CA VAL A 36 33.54 -4.84 16.69
C VAL A 36 32.76 -4.91 15.36
N GLY A 37 33.43 -5.24 14.26
CA GLY A 37 32.88 -5.21 12.90
C GLY A 37 31.55 -5.95 12.73
N PRO A 38 31.42 -7.23 13.15
CA PRO A 38 30.20 -8.00 12.97
C PRO A 38 28.96 -7.38 13.62
N ASN A 39 29.12 -6.76 14.81
CA ASN A 39 28.01 -6.15 15.55
C ASN A 39 27.53 -4.84 14.92
N PHE A 40 28.46 -4.05 14.38
CA PHE A 40 28.12 -2.81 13.70
C PHE A 40 27.35 -3.07 12.39
N ILE A 41 27.76 -4.08 11.62
CA ILE A 41 27.08 -4.48 10.38
C ILE A 41 25.65 -4.94 10.65
N ARG A 42 25.42 -5.78 11.67
CA ARG A 42 24.06 -6.23 12.05
C ARG A 42 23.17 -5.05 12.42
N LYS A 43 23.69 -4.11 13.21
CA LYS A 43 22.93 -2.91 13.62
C LYS A 43 22.51 -2.05 12.43
N ILE A 44 23.34 -1.95 11.39
CA ILE A 44 22.96 -1.25 10.15
C ILE A 44 21.81 -1.99 9.45
N VAL A 45 21.90 -3.32 9.30
CA VAL A 45 20.85 -4.14 8.67
C VAL A 45 19.54 -4.00 9.44
N ASP A 46 19.57 -4.06 10.77
CA ASP A 46 18.38 -3.89 11.62
C ASP A 46 17.76 -2.50 11.45
N ASN A 47 18.58 -1.44 11.41
CA ASN A 47 18.09 -0.08 11.21
C ASN A 47 17.44 0.11 9.84
N VAL A 48 18.01 -0.47 8.78
CA VAL A 48 17.45 -0.45 7.43
C VAL A 48 16.11 -1.20 7.41
N SER A 49 16.04 -2.37 8.06
CA SER A 49 14.83 -3.16 8.20
C SER A 49 13.71 -2.41 8.92
N ILE A 50 14.02 -1.76 10.06
CA ILE A 50 13.06 -0.95 10.82
C ILE A 50 12.58 0.25 10.00
N LYS A 51 13.51 0.93 9.30
CA LYS A 51 13.17 2.08 8.45
C LYS A 51 12.21 1.65 7.33
N GLU A 52 12.50 0.55 6.66
CA GLU A 52 11.66 0.05 5.59
C GLU A 52 10.29 -0.39 6.09
N GLY A 53 10.21 -1.07 7.24
CA GLY A 53 8.93 -1.42 7.87
C GLY A 53 8.04 -0.20 8.12
N LYS A 54 8.60 0.87 8.71
CA LYS A 54 7.88 2.14 8.93
C LYS A 54 7.49 2.84 7.62
N SER A 55 8.35 2.76 6.61
CA SER A 55 8.06 3.27 5.27
C SER A 55 6.83 2.56 4.70
N LEU A 56 6.83 1.23 4.69
CA LEU A 56 5.71 0.44 4.18
C LEU A 56 4.41 0.70 4.93
N GLU A 57 4.46 0.88 6.26
CA GLU A 57 3.28 1.27 7.06
C GLU A 57 2.71 2.62 6.60
N THR A 58 3.57 3.61 6.38
CA THR A 58 3.18 4.93 5.86
C THR A 58 2.57 4.80 4.46
N LEU A 59 3.19 4.00 3.58
CA LEU A 59 2.66 3.75 2.23
C LEU A 59 1.32 3.03 2.25
N ALA A 60 1.09 2.11 3.19
CA ALA A 60 -0.19 1.43 3.37
C ALA A 60 -1.30 2.39 3.81
N GLN A 61 -1.00 3.33 4.70
CA GLN A 61 -1.93 4.40 5.06
C GLN A 61 -2.22 5.31 3.86
N GLY A 62 -1.17 5.65 3.09
CA GLY A 62 -1.28 6.39 1.84
C GLY A 62 -2.16 5.69 0.79
N LEU A 63 -2.06 4.36 0.68
CA LEU A 63 -2.91 3.55 -0.20
C LEU A 63 -4.38 3.66 0.20
N ARG A 64 -4.70 3.51 1.50
CA ARG A 64 -6.06 3.69 2.01
C ARG A 64 -6.58 5.11 1.76
N GLN A 65 -5.74 6.13 1.97
CA GLN A 65 -6.12 7.51 1.69
C GLN A 65 -6.38 7.74 0.20
N SER A 66 -5.52 7.22 -0.67
CA SER A 66 -5.72 7.29 -2.12
C SER A 66 -7.04 6.65 -2.52
N LEU A 67 -7.33 5.45 -2.00
CA LEU A 67 -8.57 4.73 -2.26
C LEU A 67 -9.80 5.54 -1.83
N ARG A 68 -9.75 6.22 -0.68
CA ARG A 68 -10.85 7.10 -0.24
C ARG A 68 -10.99 8.36 -1.09
N ASN A 69 -9.91 8.86 -1.67
CA ASN A 69 -9.95 10.05 -2.53
C ASN A 69 -10.45 9.73 -3.94
N THR A 70 -9.95 8.65 -4.55
CA THR A 70 -10.21 8.29 -5.95
C THR A 70 -11.31 7.24 -6.09
N GLN A 71 -11.72 6.61 -4.98
CA GLN A 71 -12.71 5.54 -4.90
C GLN A 71 -12.32 4.30 -5.71
N THR A 72 -11.04 4.21 -6.09
CA THR A 72 -10.47 3.23 -7.01
C THR A 72 -9.37 2.47 -6.29
N ILE A 73 -9.27 1.16 -6.51
CA ILE A 73 -8.13 0.37 -6.03
C ILE A 73 -7.12 0.32 -7.19
N PRO A 74 -5.92 0.87 -7.01
CA PRO A 74 -4.91 0.83 -8.05
C PRO A 74 -4.45 -0.61 -8.33
N GLY A 75 -3.81 -0.84 -9.48
CA GLY A 75 -3.14 -2.09 -9.80
C GLY A 75 -1.63 -2.01 -9.57
N GLY A 76 -0.91 -3.01 -10.09
CA GLY A 76 0.53 -3.15 -9.91
C GLY A 76 1.38 -2.04 -10.54
N VAL A 77 0.82 -1.29 -11.50
CA VAL A 77 1.49 -0.20 -12.22
C VAL A 77 1.13 1.15 -11.61
N THR A 78 -0.14 1.38 -11.28
CA THR A 78 -0.63 2.72 -10.87
C THR A 78 -0.54 3.01 -9.36
N TRP A 79 -0.25 2.00 -8.52
CA TRP A 79 -0.29 2.17 -7.07
C TRP A 79 0.70 3.21 -6.54
N SER A 80 1.92 3.23 -7.08
CA SER A 80 2.99 4.11 -6.56
C SER A 80 2.66 5.58 -6.82
N ALA A 81 2.14 5.90 -8.01
CA ALA A 81 1.67 7.25 -8.36
C ALA A 81 0.45 7.66 -7.53
N SER A 82 -0.47 6.73 -7.29
CA SER A 82 -1.67 6.94 -6.47
C SER A 82 -1.30 7.26 -5.01
N VAL A 83 -0.39 6.48 -4.42
CA VAL A 83 0.13 6.68 -3.07
C VAL A 83 0.95 7.97 -2.97
N ALA A 84 1.83 8.25 -3.93
CA ALA A 84 2.61 9.48 -3.96
C ALA A 84 1.71 10.73 -3.98
N THR A 85 0.65 10.72 -4.81
CA THR A 85 -0.33 11.80 -4.86
C THR A 85 -1.08 11.97 -3.53
N ALA A 86 -1.47 10.86 -2.90
CA ALA A 86 -2.22 10.90 -1.64
C ALA A 86 -1.37 11.32 -0.42
N THR A 87 -0.07 11.02 -0.45
CA THR A 87 0.85 11.29 0.68
C THR A 87 1.71 12.53 0.50
N GLY A 88 1.83 13.05 -0.72
CA GLY A 88 2.77 14.12 -1.07
C GLY A 88 4.23 13.67 -1.11
N LEU A 89 4.51 12.36 -1.01
CA LEU A 89 5.86 11.81 -1.09
C LEU A 89 6.38 11.82 -2.53
N ASN A 90 7.71 11.80 -2.67
CA ASN A 90 8.33 11.66 -3.98
C ASN A 90 8.00 10.27 -4.58
N PRO A 91 7.59 10.17 -5.87
CA PRO A 91 7.30 8.89 -6.51
C PRO A 91 8.43 7.85 -6.41
N ALA A 92 9.70 8.28 -6.45
CA ALA A 92 10.84 7.38 -6.28
C ALA A 92 10.95 6.84 -4.85
N GLU A 93 10.62 7.66 -3.83
CA GLU A 93 10.58 7.25 -2.43
C GLU A 93 9.46 6.26 -2.14
N VAL A 94 8.38 6.29 -2.90
CA VAL A 94 7.29 5.31 -2.84
C VAL A 94 7.68 4.02 -3.55
N LEU A 95 8.23 4.13 -4.77
CA LEU A 95 8.51 2.98 -5.62
C LEU A 95 9.72 2.16 -5.17
N TYR A 96 10.71 2.76 -4.50
CA TYR A 96 11.97 2.09 -4.18
C TYR A 96 12.30 2.10 -2.69
N ALA A 97 12.68 0.95 -2.14
CA ALA A 97 13.23 0.80 -0.79
C ALA A 97 14.55 1.56 -0.61
N ASP A 98 15.33 1.65 -1.69
CA ASP A 98 16.54 2.47 -1.79
C ASP A 98 16.45 3.30 -3.08
N PRO A 99 15.90 4.54 -3.02
CA PRO A 99 15.75 5.41 -4.19
C PRO A 99 17.06 5.78 -4.88
N ASN A 100 18.19 5.70 -4.15
CA ASN A 100 19.51 5.95 -4.73
C ASN A 100 20.01 4.75 -5.56
N ASN A 101 19.36 3.58 -5.45
CA ASN A 101 19.75 2.34 -6.12
C ASN A 101 18.52 1.56 -6.64
N PRO A 102 17.78 2.12 -7.61
CA PRO A 102 16.44 1.64 -7.98
C PRO A 102 16.40 0.25 -8.62
N ALA A 103 17.48 -0.18 -9.29
CA ALA A 103 17.50 -1.38 -10.13
C ALA A 103 17.13 -2.69 -9.40
N THR A 104 17.27 -2.74 -8.07
CA THR A 104 17.05 -3.97 -7.29
C THR A 104 16.26 -3.73 -6.00
N SER A 105 15.73 -2.52 -5.81
CA SER A 105 15.04 -2.10 -4.59
C SER A 105 13.56 -1.78 -4.81
N GLN A 106 13.02 -2.12 -5.97
CA GLN A 106 11.63 -1.83 -6.32
C GLN A 106 10.67 -2.52 -5.34
N ARG A 107 9.78 -1.73 -4.76
CA ARG A 107 8.61 -2.21 -4.04
C ARG A 107 7.54 -2.61 -5.03
N ILE A 108 6.79 -3.65 -4.70
CA ILE A 108 5.68 -4.11 -5.50
C ILE A 108 4.43 -4.17 -4.64
N MET A 109 3.30 -3.80 -5.23
CA MET A 109 1.99 -4.05 -4.65
C MET A 109 1.47 -5.36 -5.22
N VAL A 110 1.22 -6.35 -4.38
CA VAL A 110 0.64 -7.65 -4.76
C VAL A 110 -0.80 -7.69 -4.28
N ILE A 111 -1.72 -8.01 -5.18
CA ILE A 111 -3.15 -8.12 -4.89
C ILE A 111 -3.53 -9.60 -4.89
N ASP A 112 -4.40 -10.00 -3.98
CA ASP A 112 -4.93 -11.35 -3.92
C ASP A 112 -5.54 -11.75 -5.27
N PRO A 113 -5.08 -12.85 -5.92
CA PRO A 113 -5.64 -13.31 -7.18
C PRO A 113 -7.15 -13.60 -7.12
N ARG A 114 -7.67 -13.91 -5.92
CA ARG A 114 -9.08 -14.19 -5.64
C ARG A 114 -9.89 -12.95 -5.31
N PHE A 115 -9.28 -11.76 -5.36
CA PHE A 115 -9.98 -10.51 -5.08
C PHE A 115 -11.15 -10.29 -6.05
N SER A 116 -12.31 -10.02 -5.47
CA SER A 116 -13.53 -9.55 -6.15
C SER A 116 -14.17 -8.50 -5.24
N PRO A 117 -14.80 -7.43 -5.75
CA PRO A 117 -15.01 -7.09 -7.16
C PRO A 117 -13.72 -6.62 -7.85
N SER A 118 -13.47 -7.08 -9.07
CA SER A 118 -12.24 -6.76 -9.82
C SER A 118 -12.54 -6.57 -11.31
N THR A 119 -11.90 -5.57 -11.92
CA THR A 119 -11.92 -5.31 -13.37
C THR A 119 -11.00 -6.24 -14.15
N GLY A 120 -10.02 -6.87 -13.47
CA GLY A 120 -9.01 -7.73 -14.11
C GLY A 120 -7.92 -6.96 -14.86
N ALA A 121 -7.94 -5.63 -14.82
CA ALA A 121 -6.95 -4.74 -15.39
C ALA A 121 -6.39 -3.78 -14.32
N ASP A 122 -5.50 -2.86 -14.70
CA ASP A 122 -5.06 -1.76 -13.83
C ASP A 122 -5.83 -0.48 -14.23
N PRO A 123 -6.56 0.20 -13.31
CA PRO A 123 -6.77 -0.13 -11.90
C PRO A 123 -7.61 -1.40 -11.68
N VAL A 124 -7.36 -2.09 -10.56
CA VAL A 124 -7.99 -3.40 -10.27
C VAL A 124 -9.45 -3.28 -9.87
N PHE A 125 -9.88 -2.12 -9.37
CA PHE A 125 -11.27 -1.83 -9.08
C PHE A 125 -11.58 -0.37 -9.37
N THR A 126 -12.64 -0.15 -10.13
CA THR A 126 -13.25 1.16 -10.38
C THR A 126 -14.73 1.06 -10.02
N PRO A 127 -15.29 2.03 -9.28
CA PRO A 127 -16.68 1.99 -8.87
C PRO A 127 -17.59 2.21 -10.07
N THR A 128 -18.73 1.52 -10.10
CA THR A 128 -19.80 1.76 -11.06
C THR A 128 -20.97 2.46 -10.39
N SER A 129 -21.88 3.03 -11.18
CA SER A 129 -23.12 3.63 -10.65
C SER A 129 -24.05 2.59 -10.00
N ALA A 130 -23.92 1.32 -10.36
CA ALA A 130 -24.63 0.19 -9.73
C ALA A 130 -23.91 -0.36 -8.48
N GLY A 131 -22.78 0.25 -8.09
CA GLY A 131 -21.94 -0.27 -7.01
C GLY A 131 -21.19 -1.53 -7.42
N ALA A 132 -20.92 -2.39 -6.44
CA ALA A 132 -20.21 -3.64 -6.66
C ALA A 132 -20.76 -4.78 -5.80
N LEU A 133 -20.39 -6.01 -6.16
CA LEU A 133 -20.63 -7.18 -5.32
C LEU A 133 -19.86 -7.08 -4.00
N ALA A 134 -20.30 -7.86 -3.01
CA ALA A 134 -19.61 -7.97 -1.73
C ALA A 134 -18.12 -8.27 -1.92
N PRO A 135 -17.22 -7.50 -1.28
CA PRO A 135 -15.80 -7.73 -1.42
C PRO A 135 -15.42 -9.08 -0.81
N THR A 136 -14.71 -9.89 -1.60
CA THR A 136 -14.10 -11.14 -1.15
C THR A 136 -12.61 -11.07 -1.39
N ASN A 137 -11.82 -11.55 -0.43
CA ASN A 137 -10.36 -11.57 -0.52
C ASN A 137 -9.76 -10.19 -0.84
N ALA A 138 -10.31 -9.12 -0.26
CA ALA A 138 -9.83 -7.75 -0.41
C ALA A 138 -8.51 -7.53 0.35
N ARG A 139 -7.48 -8.26 -0.07
CA ARG A 139 -6.16 -8.34 0.57
C ARG A 139 -5.11 -7.83 -0.41
N VAL A 140 -4.27 -6.92 0.08
CA VAL A 140 -3.15 -6.34 -0.66
C VAL A 140 -1.89 -6.40 0.20
N MET A 141 -0.74 -6.62 -0.42
CA MET A 141 0.56 -6.53 0.24
C MET A 141 1.45 -5.54 -0.48
N LEU A 142 2.15 -4.71 0.27
CA LEU A 142 3.34 -4.02 -0.22
C LEU A 142 4.54 -4.87 0.16
N VAL A 143 5.30 -5.29 -0.84
CA VAL A 143 6.45 -6.20 -0.67
C VAL A 143 7.70 -5.50 -1.15
N SER A 144 8.77 -5.57 -0.36
CA SER A 144 10.06 -5.00 -0.71
C SER A 144 11.22 -5.86 -0.23
N SER A 145 12.39 -5.63 -0.83
CA SER A 145 13.66 -6.23 -0.44
C SER A 145 14.65 -5.11 -0.10
N THR A 146 15.29 -5.20 1.06
CA THR A 146 16.37 -4.28 1.45
C THR A 146 17.75 -4.74 0.97
N LYS A 147 17.85 -5.97 0.44
CA LYS A 147 19.11 -6.49 -0.10
C LYS A 147 19.25 -6.16 -1.58
N ARG A 148 20.30 -5.41 -1.90
CA ARG A 148 20.67 -5.13 -3.29
C ARG A 148 20.98 -6.40 -4.06
N GLY A 149 20.56 -6.46 -5.31
CA GLY A 149 20.74 -7.65 -6.17
C GLY A 149 19.78 -8.80 -5.89
N LEU A 150 18.92 -8.71 -4.88
CA LEU A 150 17.97 -9.78 -4.54
C LEU A 150 16.55 -9.40 -4.99
N ALA A 151 16.20 -9.83 -6.21
CA ALA A 151 14.90 -9.56 -6.81
C ALA A 151 13.77 -10.33 -6.11
N LEU A 152 12.60 -9.69 -6.03
CA LEU A 152 11.39 -10.33 -5.51
C LEU A 152 10.87 -11.36 -6.51
N PRO A 153 10.65 -12.63 -6.10
CA PRO A 153 10.21 -13.71 -6.99
C PRO A 153 8.68 -13.74 -7.12
N ILE A 154 8.04 -12.57 -7.13
CA ILE A 154 6.61 -12.41 -7.30
C ILE A 154 6.34 -11.13 -8.09
N ALA A 155 5.40 -11.19 -9.03
CA ALA A 155 5.02 -10.03 -9.82
C ALA A 155 4.08 -9.11 -9.03
N GLY A 156 4.19 -7.81 -9.27
CA GLY A 156 3.20 -6.84 -8.80
C GLY A 156 1.87 -6.95 -9.55
N GLY A 157 0.82 -6.41 -8.94
CA GLY A 157 -0.55 -6.40 -9.45
C GLY A 157 -1.37 -7.61 -8.99
N LYS A 158 -2.48 -7.83 -9.69
CA LYS A 158 -3.37 -8.97 -9.48
C LYS A 158 -3.04 -10.05 -10.50
N ALA A 159 -2.51 -11.18 -10.04
CA ALA A 159 -2.28 -12.33 -10.91
C ALA A 159 -3.59 -13.03 -11.29
N ALA A 160 -3.55 -13.89 -12.31
CA ALA A 160 -4.68 -14.74 -12.67
C ALA A 160 -5.10 -15.64 -11.49
N ASN A 161 -6.41 -15.86 -11.32
CA ASN A 161 -6.96 -16.71 -10.26
C ASN A 161 -6.73 -18.20 -10.57
N THR A 162 -5.50 -18.67 -10.34
CA THR A 162 -5.09 -20.07 -10.46
C THR A 162 -4.64 -20.58 -9.10
N ALA A 163 -4.77 -21.89 -8.85
CA ALA A 163 -4.35 -22.49 -7.58
C ALA A 163 -2.88 -22.18 -7.23
N ALA A 164 -1.99 -22.16 -8.23
CA ALA A 164 -0.58 -21.84 -8.05
C ALA A 164 -0.35 -20.38 -7.61
N ASN A 165 -1.03 -19.41 -8.27
CA ASN A 165 -0.89 -17.99 -7.91
C ASN A 165 -1.50 -17.70 -6.53
N CYS A 166 -2.62 -18.34 -6.21
CA CYS A 166 -3.25 -18.24 -4.89
C CYS A 166 -2.33 -18.78 -3.80
N ALA A 167 -1.71 -19.95 -4.01
CA ALA A 167 -0.76 -20.53 -3.07
C ALA A 167 0.49 -19.64 -2.89
N LEU A 168 1.04 -19.07 -3.98
CA LEU A 168 2.15 -18.14 -3.90
C LEU A 168 1.79 -16.90 -3.07
N PHE A 169 0.60 -16.32 -3.31
CA PHE A 169 0.11 -15.20 -2.52
C PHE A 169 -0.05 -15.58 -1.04
N ASP A 170 -0.72 -16.70 -0.74
CA ASP A 170 -0.98 -17.15 0.62
C ASP A 170 0.32 -17.51 1.37
N ASN A 171 1.34 -18.02 0.67
CA ASN A 171 2.66 -18.26 1.26
C ASN A 171 3.32 -16.96 1.73
N VAL A 172 3.28 -15.89 0.93
CA VAL A 172 3.81 -14.57 1.34
C VAL A 172 2.91 -13.93 2.40
N TRP A 173 1.59 -14.02 2.23
CA TRP A 173 0.61 -13.48 3.17
C TRP A 173 0.72 -14.10 4.55
N ASN A 174 0.98 -15.40 4.68
CA ASN A 174 1.12 -16.05 5.99
C ASN A 174 2.56 -16.09 6.51
N TRP A 175 3.54 -15.68 5.70
CA TRP A 175 4.94 -15.75 6.09
C TRP A 175 5.29 -14.79 7.23
N THR A 176 6.08 -15.29 8.17
CA THR A 176 6.68 -14.51 9.25
C THR A 176 8.16 -14.84 9.30
N LEU A 177 8.99 -13.82 9.55
CA LEU A 177 10.43 -14.03 9.66
C LEU A 177 10.73 -14.93 10.86
N ASN A 178 11.31 -16.09 10.60
CA ASN A 178 11.97 -16.88 11.63
C ASN A 178 13.41 -16.34 11.79
N PRO A 179 13.80 -15.76 12.93
CA PRO A 179 15.11 -15.14 13.10
C PRO A 179 16.27 -16.15 13.11
N PHE A 180 15.99 -17.43 13.33
CA PHE A 180 17.00 -18.49 13.37
C PHE A 180 17.28 -19.06 11.97
N THR A 181 16.22 -19.41 11.23
CA THR A 181 16.37 -20.04 9.92
C THR A 181 16.47 -19.03 8.79
N LYS A 182 15.90 -17.82 8.99
CA LYS A 182 15.84 -16.73 8.00
C LYS A 182 15.32 -17.19 6.65
N LEU A 183 14.45 -18.21 6.64
CA LEU A 183 13.93 -18.77 5.42
C LEU A 183 12.91 -17.83 4.78
N PRO A 184 12.90 -17.72 3.44
CA PRO A 184 11.88 -16.98 2.72
C PRO A 184 10.52 -17.70 2.77
N PRO A 185 9.45 -17.08 2.25
CA PRO A 185 8.19 -17.78 2.01
C PRO A 185 8.40 -19.06 1.19
N THR A 186 7.60 -20.08 1.48
CA THR A 186 7.68 -21.37 0.78
C THR A 186 7.52 -21.20 -0.73
N GLY A 187 8.36 -21.90 -1.50
CA GLY A 187 8.34 -21.87 -2.96
C GLY A 187 9.19 -20.76 -3.59
N TRP A 188 9.90 -19.96 -2.78
CA TRP A 188 10.83 -18.97 -3.30
C TRP A 188 12.15 -19.62 -3.79
N PRO A 189 12.85 -19.01 -4.77
CA PRO A 189 14.08 -19.58 -5.33
C PRO A 189 15.23 -19.65 -4.31
N ALA A 190 16.19 -20.55 -4.55
CA ALA A 190 17.36 -20.76 -3.68
C ALA A 190 18.21 -19.51 -3.42
N ALA A 191 18.17 -18.50 -4.29
CA ALA A 191 18.83 -17.21 -4.06
C ALA A 191 18.34 -16.49 -2.79
N TRP A 192 17.14 -16.85 -2.29
CA TRP A 192 16.55 -16.33 -1.07
C TRP A 192 16.85 -17.19 0.18
N ASP A 193 17.57 -18.30 0.06
CA ASP A 193 17.87 -19.17 1.19
C ASP A 193 18.70 -18.43 2.25
N GLY A 194 18.16 -18.35 3.46
CA GLY A 194 18.74 -17.59 4.57
C GLY A 194 18.67 -16.07 4.42
N GLN A 195 17.92 -15.55 3.43
CA GLN A 195 17.81 -14.11 3.13
C GLN A 195 16.46 -13.49 3.54
N GLY A 196 15.61 -14.23 4.25
CA GLY A 196 14.29 -13.78 4.67
C GLY A 196 14.31 -12.50 5.51
N GLU A 197 15.42 -12.21 6.20
CA GLU A 197 15.58 -10.98 7.00
C GLU A 197 15.55 -9.68 6.18
N HIS A 198 15.76 -9.78 4.87
CA HIS A 198 15.70 -8.65 3.96
C HIS A 198 14.32 -8.45 3.31
N LEU A 199 13.40 -9.40 3.50
CA LEU A 199 12.04 -9.34 2.99
C LEU A 199 11.16 -8.53 3.95
N HIS A 200 10.48 -7.52 3.42
CA HIS A 200 9.48 -6.75 4.15
C HIS A 200 8.12 -6.91 3.48
N VAL A 201 7.09 -7.21 4.29
CA VAL A 201 5.72 -7.44 3.83
C VAL A 201 4.78 -6.64 4.71
N GLN A 202 4.20 -5.58 4.15
CA GLN A 202 3.10 -4.85 4.77
C GLN A 202 1.78 -5.33 4.21
N ARG A 203 0.95 -5.91 5.08
CA ARG A 203 -0.37 -6.41 4.73
C ARG A 203 -1.41 -5.32 4.91
N VAL A 204 -2.34 -5.25 3.99
CA VAL A 204 -3.46 -4.32 4.02
C VAL A 204 -4.73 -5.11 3.72
N ASN A 205 -5.63 -5.17 4.69
CA ASN A 205 -7.00 -5.57 4.45
C ASN A 205 -7.77 -4.34 3.97
N LEU A 206 -8.50 -4.49 2.86
CA LEU A 206 -9.34 -3.47 2.26
C LEU A 206 -10.83 -3.75 2.45
N ALA A 207 -11.21 -4.87 3.06
CA ALA A 207 -12.62 -5.20 3.29
C ALA A 207 -13.32 -4.14 4.16
N ASP A 208 -12.60 -3.52 5.09
CA ASP A 208 -13.07 -2.43 5.95
C ASP A 208 -13.23 -1.08 5.22
N GLU A 209 -12.76 -0.99 3.97
CA GLU A 209 -12.97 0.18 3.12
C GLU A 209 -14.23 0.07 2.26
N PHE A 210 -14.99 -1.02 2.35
CA PHE A 210 -16.27 -1.18 1.65
C PHE A 210 -17.42 -1.16 2.66
N TYR A 211 -18.46 -0.39 2.35
CA TYR A 211 -19.71 -0.39 3.09
C TYR A 211 -20.86 -0.85 2.22
N ARG A 212 -21.76 -1.61 2.83
CA ARG A 212 -22.98 -2.11 2.21
C ARG A 212 -24.01 -0.99 2.17
N VAL A 213 -24.61 -0.80 1.01
CA VAL A 213 -25.72 0.13 0.78
C VAL A 213 -26.89 -0.65 0.26
N THR A 214 -27.99 -0.61 1.00
CA THR A 214 -29.26 -1.15 0.53
C THR A 214 -30.23 -0.03 0.19
N VAL A 215 -30.93 -0.17 -0.93
CA VAL A 215 -31.94 0.81 -1.37
C VAL A 215 -33.22 0.07 -1.70
N SER A 216 -34.30 0.40 -1.00
CA SER A 216 -35.63 -0.19 -1.21
C SER A 216 -36.59 0.87 -1.73
N ASN A 217 -37.34 0.54 -2.79
CA ASN A 217 -38.38 1.38 -3.35
C ASN A 217 -39.74 0.69 -3.23
N SER A 218 -40.52 1.04 -2.21
CA SER A 218 -41.84 0.45 -1.99
C SER A 218 -42.92 0.96 -2.95
N ASN A 219 -42.60 2.01 -3.72
CA ASN A 219 -43.51 2.64 -4.67
C ASN A 219 -43.25 2.19 -6.12
N PHE A 220 -42.33 1.24 -6.34
CA PHE A 220 -42.14 0.61 -7.64
C PHE A 220 -43.38 -0.21 -8.06
N PRO A 221 -43.81 -0.20 -9.33
CA PRO A 221 -43.23 0.50 -10.49
C PRO A 221 -43.75 1.93 -10.72
N THR A 222 -44.58 2.47 -9.82
CA THR A 222 -45.27 3.74 -10.02
C THR A 222 -44.33 4.94 -9.96
N ASN A 223 -43.41 4.98 -9.01
CA ASN A 223 -42.38 6.01 -8.88
C ASN A 223 -41.00 5.37 -8.92
N ILE A 224 -40.09 5.92 -9.73
CA ILE A 224 -38.72 5.41 -9.88
C ILE A 224 -37.76 6.51 -9.46
N PRO A 225 -37.24 6.49 -8.23
CA PRO A 225 -36.29 7.48 -7.78
C PRO A 225 -34.88 7.15 -8.28
N PHE A 226 -33.94 8.07 -8.09
CA PHE A 226 -32.58 7.94 -8.63
C PHE A 226 -31.50 8.16 -7.58
N GLY A 227 -30.35 7.52 -7.80
CA GLY A 227 -29.13 7.72 -7.02
C GLY A 227 -27.97 8.19 -7.89
N LYS A 228 -27.10 9.04 -7.35
CA LYS A 228 -25.81 9.37 -7.94
C LYS A 228 -24.71 9.11 -6.91
N PHE A 229 -23.77 8.25 -7.27
CA PHE A 229 -22.67 7.81 -6.41
C PHE A 229 -21.38 8.50 -6.86
N ASN A 230 -20.88 9.46 -6.07
CA ASN A 230 -19.78 10.35 -6.42
C ASN A 230 -19.99 11.09 -7.75
N LEU A 231 -19.08 10.87 -8.71
CA LEU A 231 -19.07 11.44 -10.06
C LEU A 231 -19.66 10.48 -11.10
N ALA A 232 -20.15 9.30 -10.69
CA ALA A 232 -20.75 8.33 -11.61
C ALA A 232 -22.06 8.87 -12.23
N SER A 233 -22.52 8.20 -13.28
CA SER A 233 -23.83 8.47 -13.87
C SER A 233 -24.96 8.21 -12.88
N THR A 234 -26.09 8.87 -13.10
CA THR A 234 -27.33 8.62 -12.37
C THR A 234 -27.78 7.16 -12.56
N TYR A 235 -28.24 6.53 -11.49
CA TYR A 235 -28.70 5.14 -11.44
C TYR A 235 -30.19 5.09 -11.07
N PRO A 236 -31.06 4.47 -11.88
CA PRO A 236 -32.47 4.25 -11.54
C PRO A 236 -32.63 3.15 -10.49
N PHE A 237 -33.56 3.33 -9.56
CA PHE A 237 -34.03 2.25 -8.68
C PHE A 237 -35.32 1.64 -9.25
N ASP A 238 -35.21 1.06 -10.45
CA ASP A 238 -36.30 0.53 -11.29
C ASP A 238 -36.49 -0.99 -11.17
N VAL A 239 -36.24 -1.53 -9.98
CA VAL A 239 -36.34 -2.96 -9.68
C VAL A 239 -37.32 -3.22 -8.55
N THR A 240 -37.99 -4.39 -8.60
CA THR A 240 -38.91 -4.85 -7.55
C THR A 240 -38.19 -5.15 -6.24
N ASN A 241 -36.98 -5.67 -6.32
CA ASN A 241 -36.19 -6.04 -5.15
C ASN A 241 -35.34 -4.86 -4.67
N ALA A 242 -34.99 -4.86 -3.39
CA ALA A 242 -34.01 -3.91 -2.87
C ALA A 242 -32.68 -4.06 -3.64
N VAL A 243 -32.09 -2.93 -4.03
CA VAL A 243 -30.71 -2.89 -4.53
C VAL A 243 -29.79 -3.09 -3.34
N ASP A 244 -28.86 -4.04 -3.44
CA ASP A 244 -27.88 -4.36 -2.41
C ASP A 244 -26.50 -4.36 -3.04
N SER A 245 -25.67 -3.39 -2.66
CA SER A 245 -24.39 -3.15 -3.32
C SER A 245 -23.37 -2.55 -2.37
N TYR A 246 -22.10 -2.78 -2.67
CA TYR A 246 -20.99 -2.31 -1.88
C TYR A 246 -20.31 -1.12 -2.55
N TYR A 247 -19.97 -0.13 -1.75
CA TYR A 247 -19.31 1.09 -2.19
C TYR A 247 -18.13 1.38 -1.29
N VAL A 248 -17.12 2.05 -1.85
CA VAL A 248 -15.94 2.43 -1.11
C VAL A 248 -16.27 3.53 -0.09
N ARG A 249 -15.65 3.46 1.08
CA ARG A 249 -15.73 4.46 2.16
C ARG A 249 -15.47 5.86 1.62
N GLY A 250 -16.29 6.81 2.06
CA GLY A 250 -16.23 8.18 1.58
C GLY A 250 -17.02 8.43 0.28
N THR A 251 -17.62 7.39 -0.33
CA THR A 251 -18.57 7.58 -1.43
C THR A 251 -19.70 8.52 -0.97
N THR A 252 -19.92 9.58 -1.72
CA THR A 252 -21.04 10.50 -1.54
C THR A 252 -22.21 10.02 -2.39
N ILE A 253 -23.29 9.65 -1.72
CA ILE A 253 -24.55 9.22 -2.30
C ILE A 253 -25.48 10.42 -2.34
N ARG A 254 -26.00 10.74 -3.51
CA ARG A 254 -27.02 11.77 -3.71
C ARG A 254 -28.29 11.08 -4.21
N LEU A 255 -29.36 11.17 -3.44
CA LEU A 255 -30.63 10.54 -3.73
C LEU A 255 -31.64 11.59 -4.14
N TYR A 256 -32.28 11.33 -5.28
CA TYR A 256 -33.19 12.25 -5.92
C TYR A 256 -34.59 11.66 -5.94
N ARG A 257 -35.57 12.54 -5.80
CA ARG A 257 -36.97 12.22 -6.03
C ARG A 257 -37.25 12.29 -7.53
N HIS A 258 -38.21 11.47 -7.94
CA HIS A 258 -38.82 11.58 -9.26
C HIS A 258 -40.30 11.26 -9.17
N ASP A 259 -41.11 12.21 -9.62
CA ASP A 259 -42.57 12.16 -9.47
C ASP A 259 -43.31 11.79 -10.75
N THR A 260 -42.62 11.80 -11.90
CA THR A 260 -43.24 11.45 -13.17
C THR A 260 -43.17 9.95 -13.43
N PRO A 261 -44.17 9.37 -14.14
CA PRO A 261 -44.11 7.99 -14.60
C PRO A 261 -42.82 7.74 -15.38
N TYR A 262 -42.13 6.63 -15.09
CA TYR A 262 -40.86 6.33 -15.73
C TYR A 262 -41.03 6.06 -17.22
N VAL A 263 -40.44 6.93 -18.04
CA VAL A 263 -40.39 6.77 -19.51
C VAL A 263 -38.96 6.44 -19.97
N SER A 264 -37.96 6.92 -19.24
CA SER A 264 -36.53 6.62 -19.42
C SER A 264 -35.72 7.17 -18.22
N VAL A 265 -34.44 6.79 -18.10
CA VAL A 265 -33.53 7.39 -17.10
C VAL A 265 -33.36 8.89 -17.42
N PRO A 266 -33.79 9.82 -16.54
CA PRO A 266 -33.66 11.24 -16.77
C PRO A 266 -32.20 11.66 -16.69
N VAL A 267 -31.80 12.51 -17.64
CA VAL A 267 -30.46 13.09 -17.69
C VAL A 267 -30.23 14.05 -16.51
N ASN A 268 -31.29 14.71 -16.05
CA ASN A 268 -31.31 15.59 -14.89
C ASN A 268 -32.43 15.15 -13.94
N PRO A 269 -32.11 14.53 -12.79
CA PRO A 269 -33.13 14.15 -11.82
C PRO A 269 -33.76 15.39 -11.17
N ASP A 270 -35.05 15.31 -10.84
CA ASP A 270 -35.88 16.48 -10.53
C ASP A 270 -35.40 17.26 -9.29
N GLU A 271 -35.29 16.58 -8.15
CA GLU A 271 -35.01 17.22 -6.86
C GLU A 271 -34.05 16.36 -6.03
N LEU A 272 -32.96 16.97 -5.55
CA LEU A 272 -32.04 16.35 -4.59
C LEU A 272 -32.69 16.33 -3.20
N CYS A 273 -32.91 15.15 -2.64
CA CYS A 273 -33.52 15.01 -1.31
C CYS A 273 -32.49 14.73 -0.22
N ILE A 274 -31.56 13.79 -0.47
CA ILE A 274 -30.55 13.37 0.50
C ILE A 274 -29.17 13.42 -0.14
N SER A 275 -28.19 13.96 0.60
CA SER A 275 -26.77 13.81 0.31
C SER A 275 -26.09 13.16 1.52
N HIS A 276 -25.52 11.97 1.35
CA HIS A 276 -24.93 11.18 2.43
C HIS A 276 -23.53 10.71 2.04
N THR A 277 -22.55 10.90 2.92
CA THR A 277 -21.18 10.37 2.73
C THR A 277 -21.01 9.11 3.55
N LEU A 278 -20.69 8.00 2.87
CA LEU A 278 -20.57 6.69 3.50
C LEU A 278 -19.44 6.63 4.53
N LYS A 279 -19.82 6.31 5.77
CA LYS A 279 -18.92 6.04 6.90
C LYS A 279 -19.22 4.71 7.60
N SER A 280 -20.32 4.05 7.22
CA SER A 280 -20.81 2.77 7.71
C SER A 280 -21.76 2.19 6.68
N ASP A 281 -22.20 0.95 6.89
CA ASP A 281 -23.34 0.38 6.19
C ASP A 281 -24.58 1.27 6.39
N VAL A 282 -25.42 1.36 5.36
CA VAL A 282 -26.62 2.21 5.38
C VAL A 282 -27.74 1.61 4.55
N ASN A 283 -28.97 1.81 5.01
CA ASN A 283 -30.18 1.46 4.27
C ASN A 283 -30.95 2.74 3.92
N PHE A 284 -31.42 2.83 2.68
CA PHE A 284 -32.32 3.88 2.22
C PHE A 284 -33.64 3.28 1.81
N ILE A 285 -34.72 3.91 2.27
CA ILE A 285 -36.08 3.53 1.90
C ILE A 285 -36.72 4.71 1.19
N TYR A 286 -37.31 4.45 0.03
CA TYR A 286 -38.17 5.37 -0.69
C TYR A 286 -39.61 4.89 -0.59
N ASP A 287 -40.42 5.63 0.16
CA ASP A 287 -41.81 5.26 0.44
C ASP A 287 -42.70 6.47 0.78
N GLY A 288 -43.99 6.20 0.99
CA GLY A 288 -44.99 7.19 1.41
C GLY A 288 -45.82 7.78 0.27
N ASN A 289 -46.68 8.74 0.62
CA ASN A 289 -47.51 9.50 -0.30
C ASN A 289 -47.66 10.96 0.18
N PRO A 290 -46.96 11.95 -0.41
CA PRO A 290 -46.03 11.81 -1.53
C PRO A 290 -44.77 11.01 -1.15
N PRO A 291 -44.13 10.32 -2.11
CA PRO A 291 -42.96 9.48 -1.83
C PRO A 291 -41.76 10.31 -1.37
N ARG A 292 -41.01 9.82 -0.37
CA ARG A 292 -39.83 10.50 0.19
C ARG A 292 -38.74 9.50 0.55
N TRP A 293 -37.51 10.00 0.55
CA TRP A 293 -36.35 9.27 1.04
C TRP A 293 -36.26 9.32 2.57
N ARG A 294 -35.97 8.18 3.20
CA ARG A 294 -35.65 8.07 4.62
C ARG A 294 -34.51 7.10 4.89
N ILE A 295 -33.79 7.36 5.98
CA ILE A 295 -32.81 6.44 6.57
C ILE A 295 -33.46 5.92 7.85
N PRO A 296 -33.77 4.61 7.95
CA PRO A 296 -34.40 4.02 9.12
C PRO A 296 -33.46 3.98 10.34
#